data_AF-G7KU13-F1
#
_entry.id   AF-G7KU13-F1
#
_cell.length_a   1.000
_cell.length_b   1.000
_cell.length_c   1.000
_cell.angle_alpha   90.00
_cell.angle_beta   90.00
_cell.angle_gamma   90.00
#
_symmetry.space_group_name_H-M   'P 1'
#
loop_
_entity.id
_entity.type
_entity.pdbx_description
1 polymer ?
#
loop_
_entity_poly.entity_id
_entity_poly.type
_entity_poly.pdbx_seq_one_letter_code
_entity_poly.pdbx_strand_id
1 'polypeptide(L)' 'MVKILKFIYVMIIFLSLFLVATNVNAINKCSQDSHCPKDMCKKPSKPRCVVSPKLPLSSKSGVCTCV' A
#
# COMPACT_ATOMS: atom_id res chain seq x y z
N MET A 1 32.45 4.58 24.05
CA MET A 1 32.27 4.93 22.63
C MET A 1 31.83 3.73 21.77
N VAL A 2 32.56 2.61 21.73
CA VAL A 2 32.21 1.42 20.92
C VAL A 2 30.82 0.84 21.20
N LYS A 3 30.39 0.83 22.48
CA LYS A 3 29.05 0.34 22.88
C LYS A 3 27.91 1.19 22.30
N ILE A 4 28.10 2.51 22.25
CA ILE A 4 27.11 3.46 21.70
C ILE A 4 27.01 3.29 20.19
N LEU A 5 28.16 3.13 19.51
CA LEU A 5 28.20 2.86 18.07
C LEU A 5 27.47 1.56 17.70
N LYS A 6 27.67 0.48 18.49
CA LYS A 6 26.93 -0.78 18.31
C LYS A 6 25.42 -0.59 18.46
N PHE A 7 24.98 0.19 19.45
CA PHE A 7 23.55 0.47 19.65
C PHE A 7 22.94 1.24 18.48
N ILE A 8 23.62 2.28 17.99
CA ILE A 8 23.19 3.05 16.82
C ILE A 8 23.07 2.14 15.59
N TYR A 9 24.03 1.24 15.38
CA TYR A 9 24.02 0.32 14.23
C TYR A 9 22.82 -0.63 14.25
N VAL A 10 22.51 -1.21 15.42
CA VAL A 10 21.32 -2.07 15.59
C VAL A 10 20.03 -1.27 15.34
N MET A 11 19.95 -0.03 15.83
CA MET A 11 18.78 0.84 15.60
C MET A 11 18.59 1.16 14.11
N ILE A 12 19.67 1.46 13.39
CA ILE A 12 19.62 1.72 11.95
C ILE A 12 19.09 0.49 11.20
N ILE A 13 19.63 -0.71 11.48
CA ILE A 13 19.17 -1.96 10.85
C ILE A 13 17.68 -2.17 11.11
N PHE A 14 17.24 -1.98 12.36
CA PHE A 14 15.84 -2.12 12.72
C PHE A 14 14.97 -1.18 11.87
N LEU A 15 15.28 0.12 11.84
CA LEU A 15 14.55 1.12 11.05
C LEU A 15 14.59 0.83 9.54
N SER A 16 15.72 0.37 9.00
CA SER A 16 15.84 -0.04 7.59
C SER A 16 14.91 -1.19 7.23
N LEU A 17 14.74 -2.17 8.13
CA LEU A 17 13.81 -3.28 7.91
C LEU A 17 12.35 -2.79 7.85
N PHE A 18 11.95 -1.81 8.67
CA PHE A 18 10.60 -1.21 8.58
C PHE A 18 10.39 -0.48 7.27
N LEU A 19 11.38 0.29 6.80
CA LEU A 19 11.30 1.01 5.52
C LEU A 19 11.18 0.07 4.31
N VAL A 20 11.82 -1.09 4.35
CA VAL A 20 11.65 -2.13 3.31
C VAL A 20 10.25 -2.74 3.39
N ALA A 21 9.74 -3.01 4.59
CA ALA A 21 8.41 -3.60 4.77
C ALA A 21 7.27 -2.66 4.37
N THR A 22 7.42 -1.33 4.51
CA THR A 22 6.39 -0.36 4.15
C THR A 22 6.27 -0.08 2.64
N ASN A 23 7.11 -0.69 1.80
CA ASN A 23 6.97 -0.69 0.34
C ASN A 23 5.88 -1.66 -0.17
N VAL A 24 4.95 -2.09 0.68
CA VAL A 24 3.66 -2.61 0.21
C VAL A 24 2.94 -1.46 -0.47
N ASN A 25 2.85 -1.53 -1.79
CA ASN A 25 2.11 -0.64 -2.67
C ASN A 25 0.72 -0.36 -2.08
N ALA A 26 0.60 0.71 -1.27
CA ALA A 26 -0.60 1.11 -0.53
C ALA A 26 -1.76 1.56 -1.44
N ILE A 27 -1.51 1.58 -2.75
CA ILE A 27 -2.51 1.76 -3.77
C ILE A 27 -3.16 0.39 -3.99
N ASN A 28 -4.41 0.24 -3.53
CA ASN A 28 -5.24 -0.93 -3.84
C ASN A 28 -5.56 -0.94 -5.34
N LYS A 29 -4.56 -1.33 -6.14
CA LYS A 29 -4.67 -1.47 -7.58
C LYS A 29 -5.65 -2.60 -7.86
N CYS A 30 -6.59 -2.34 -8.75
CA CYS A 30 -7.60 -3.30 -9.15
C CYS A 30 -7.74 -3.30 -10.67
N SER A 31 -8.16 -4.41 -11.24
CA SER A 31 -8.57 -4.46 -12.66
C SER A 31 -10.07 -4.73 -12.79
N GLN A 32 -10.70 -5.22 -11.73
CA GLN A 32 -12.12 -5.54 -11.64
C GLN A 32 -12.61 -5.29 -10.22
N ASP A 33 -13.91 -5.01 -10.07
CA ASP A 33 -14.56 -4.77 -8.76
C ASP A 33 -14.33 -5.93 -7.76
N SER A 34 -14.18 -7.17 -8.25
CA SER A 34 -13.91 -8.37 -7.45
C SER A 34 -12.55 -8.37 -6.76
N HIS A 35 -11.57 -7.60 -7.25
CA HIS A 35 -10.26 -7.47 -6.59
C HIS A 35 -10.33 -6.56 -5.35
N CYS A 36 -11.40 -5.80 -5.19
CA CYS A 36 -11.55 -4.90 -4.06
C CYS A 36 -12.10 -5.64 -2.83
N PRO A 37 -11.54 -5.40 -1.62
CA PRO A 37 -12.03 -6.04 -0.41
C PRO A 37 -13.48 -5.62 -0.14
N LYS A 38 -14.37 -6.59 0.08
CA LYS A 38 -15.81 -6.34 0.33
C LYS A 38 -16.04 -5.51 1.59
N ASP A 39 -15.15 -5.66 2.57
CA ASP A 39 -15.23 -4.99 3.88
C ASP A 39 -14.49 -3.64 3.91
N MET A 40 -13.99 -3.16 2.77
CA MET A 40 -13.30 -1.86 2.68
C MET A 40 -14.25 -0.68 2.91
N CYS A 41 -15.55 -0.87 2.67
CA CYS A 41 -16.56 0.19 2.68
C CYS A 41 -17.64 -0.09 3.73
N LYS A 42 -18.10 0.96 4.41
CA LYS A 42 -19.29 0.88 5.27
C LYS A 42 -20.55 0.83 4.40
N LYS A 43 -21.52 -0.01 4.76
CA LYS A 43 -22.85 -0.02 4.13
C LYS A 43 -23.46 1.40 4.23
N PRO A 44 -24.11 1.92 3.17
CA PRO A 44 -24.53 1.24 1.94
C PRO A 44 -23.50 1.21 0.81
N SER A 45 -22.37 1.92 0.95
CA SER A 45 -21.37 2.04 -0.12
C SER A 45 -20.73 0.68 -0.46
N LYS A 46 -20.47 0.47 -1.75
CA LYS A 46 -19.85 -0.76 -2.26
C LYS A 46 -18.47 -0.44 -2.85
N PRO A 47 -17.48 -1.31 -2.62
CA PRO A 47 -16.18 -1.15 -3.24
C PRO A 47 -16.32 -1.34 -4.75
N ARG A 48 -15.77 -0.39 -5.53
CA ARG A 48 -15.67 -0.46 -7.00
C ARG A 48 -14.26 -0.15 -7.45
N CYS A 49 -13.89 -0.71 -8.60
CA CYS A 49 -12.64 -0.43 -9.25
C CYS A 49 -12.81 0.75 -10.21
N VAL A 50 -12.24 1.91 -9.85
CA VAL A 50 -12.31 3.12 -10.69
C VAL A 50 -10.97 3.35 -11.37
N VAL A 51 -10.98 3.41 -12.70
CA VAL A 51 -9.78 3.71 -13.50
C VAL A 51 -9.37 5.17 -13.24
N SER A 52 -8.25 5.36 -12.55
CA SER A 52 -7.72 6.70 -12.29
C SER A 52 -6.97 7.20 -13.52
N PRO A 53 -7.27 8.40 -14.07
CA PRO A 53 -6.60 8.94 -15.25
C PRO A 53 -5.09 9.18 -15.10
N LYS A 54 -4.59 9.19 -13.85
CA LYS A 54 -3.19 9.46 -13.50
C LYS A 54 -2.31 8.21 -13.34
N LEU A 55 -2.86 6.99 -13.51
CA LEU A 55 -2.06 5.76 -13.47
C LEU A 55 -1.54 5.42 -14.88
N PRO A 56 -0.31 4.89 -15.00
CA PRO A 56 0.27 4.61 -16.30
C PRO A 56 -0.58 3.55 -17.02
N LEU A 57 -1.01 3.88 -18.24
CA LEU A 57 -1.84 3.07 -19.15
C LEU A 57 -1.30 1.67 -19.48
N SER A 58 -0.12 1.30 -18.99
CA SER A 58 0.57 0.05 -19.31
C SER A 58 -0.05 -1.18 -18.62
N SER A 59 -0.92 -0.96 -17.64
CA SER A 59 -1.76 -2.00 -17.04
C SER A 59 -3.14 -1.40 -16.83
N LYS A 60 -4.23 -2.10 -17.18
CA LYS A 60 -5.61 -1.69 -16.84
C LYS A 60 -5.80 -1.77 -15.32
N SER A 61 -5.15 -0.86 -14.61
CA SER A 61 -5.06 -0.78 -13.16
C SER A 61 -5.82 0.47 -12.71
N GLY A 62 -7.01 0.26 -12.16
CA GLY A 62 -7.75 1.26 -11.40
C GLY A 62 -7.36 1.24 -9.92
N VAL A 63 -8.11 2.01 -9.12
CA VAL A 63 -7.99 2.06 -7.67
C VAL A 63 -9.33 1.69 -7.06
N CYS A 64 -9.31 0.87 -6.01
CA CYS A 64 -10.52 0.58 -5.25
C CYS A 64 -11.03 1.83 -4.53
N THR A 65 -12.27 2.24 -4.80
CA THR A 65 -12.96 3.34 -4.13
C THR A 65 -14.30 2.86 -3.58
N CYS A 66 -14.82 3.57 -2.57
CA CYS A 66 -16.18 3.35 -2.08
C CYS A 66 -17.13 4.29 -2.81
N VAL A 67 -18.12 3.70 -3.50
CA VAL A 67 -19.17 4.42 -4.23
C VAL A 67 -20.54 4.04 -3.66
#